data_AF-D8QDK8-F1
#
_entry.id   AF-D8QDK8-F1
#
_cell.length_a   1.000
_cell.length_b   1.000
_cell.length_c   1.000
_cell.angle_alpha   90.00
_cell.angle_beta   90.00
_cell.angle_gamma   90.00
#
_symmetry.space_group_name_H-M   'P 1'
#
loop_
_entity.id
_entity.type
_entity.pdbx_description
1 polymer ?
#
loop_
_entity_poly.entity_id
_entity_poly.type
_entity_poly.pdbx_seq_one_letter_code
_entity_poly.pdbx_strand_id
1 'polypeptide(L)' 'MYKFAVAIVAAFAVFFGQASAATLLADNPVDACNGSNHYGEGHDCAFKSADGTAEGICHKDGSGVLVCVPN' A
#
# COMPACT_ATOMS: atom_id res chain seq x y z
N MET A 1 19.93 -34.52 41.75
CA MET A 1 20.61 -33.62 40.80
C MET A 1 19.60 -33.24 39.72
N TYR A 2 18.91 -32.10 39.83
CA TYR A 2 17.90 -31.66 38.84
C TYR A 2 17.91 -30.13 38.70
N LYS A 3 19.03 -29.57 38.28
CA LYS A 3 19.15 -28.17 37.88
C LYS A 3 20.22 -28.26 36.79
N PHE A 4 20.00 -27.97 35.51
CA PHE A 4 19.41 -26.79 34.91
C PHE A 4 18.93 -27.17 33.50
N ALA A 5 17.65 -27.01 33.19
CA ALA A 5 17.17 -27.24 31.82
C ALA A 5 15.90 -26.43 31.54
N VAL A 6 15.97 -25.11 31.63
CA VAL A 6 15.03 -24.24 30.93
C VAL A 6 15.83 -23.02 30.47
N ALA A 7 16.56 -23.21 29.38
CA ALA A 7 16.99 -22.10 28.55
C ALA A 7 16.08 -22.11 27.31
N ILE A 8 15.84 -20.92 26.77
CA ILE A 8 15.50 -20.62 25.36
C ILE A 8 14.17 -21.15 24.80
N VAL A 9 13.04 -20.49 25.12
CA VAL A 9 11.98 -20.18 24.12
C VAL A 9 11.19 -18.91 24.53
N ALA A 10 11.83 -17.74 24.56
CA ALA A 10 11.14 -16.45 24.69
C ALA A 10 11.47 -15.48 23.54
N ALA A 11 11.96 -16.01 22.41
CA ALA A 11 12.47 -15.22 21.29
C ALA A 11 11.52 -15.16 20.07
N PHE A 12 10.28 -15.67 20.16
CA PHE A 12 9.40 -15.84 19.00
C PHE A 12 8.22 -14.88 18.89
N ALA A 13 8.16 -13.79 19.67
CA ALA A 13 7.02 -12.85 19.61
C ALA A 13 7.38 -11.43 19.17
N VAL A 14 8.55 -11.21 18.55
CA VAL A 14 8.97 -9.90 18.02
C VAL A 14 9.00 -9.88 16.49
N PHE A 15 7.96 -10.39 15.84
CA PHE A 15 7.83 -10.27 14.37
C PHE A 15 6.38 -10.08 13.92
N PHE A 16 5.68 -9.11 14.53
CA PHE A 16 4.55 -8.47 13.85
C PHE A 16 4.65 -6.97 14.07
N GLY A 17 5.81 -6.40 13.71
CA GLY A 17 5.85 -5.01 13.31
C GLY A 17 4.92 -4.89 12.10
N GLN A 18 3.67 -4.52 12.35
CA GLN A 18 2.77 -4.05 11.31
C GLN A 18 3.44 -2.81 10.74
N ALA A 19 4.19 -2.98 9.66
CA ALA A 19 4.50 -1.91 8.76
C ALA A 19 3.15 -1.44 8.22
N SER A 20 2.51 -0.52 8.94
CA SER A 20 1.55 0.39 8.35
C SER A 20 2.32 1.08 7.26
N ALA A 21 2.27 0.53 6.05
CA ALA A 21 2.72 1.20 4.87
C ALA A 21 1.86 2.46 4.79
N ALA A 22 2.36 3.55 5.36
CA ALA A 22 1.96 4.88 5.00
C ALA A 22 2.46 5.05 3.56
N THR A 23 1.78 4.38 2.63
CA THR A 23 1.83 4.71 1.22
C THR A 23 1.58 6.21 1.19
N LEU A 24 2.54 6.96 0.64
CA LEU A 24 2.32 8.35 0.29
C LEU A 24 1.22 8.33 -0.78
N LEU A 25 -0.04 8.34 -0.35
CA LEU A 25 -1.18 8.37 -1.25
C LEU A 25 -1.09 9.64 -2.07
N ALA A 26 -1.31 9.50 -3.37
CA ALA A 26 -1.41 10.64 -4.26
C ALA A 26 -2.57 11.56 -3.87
N ASP A 27 -2.45 12.84 -4.18
CA ASP A 27 -3.45 13.85 -3.85
C ASP A 27 -4.68 13.82 -4.77
N ASN A 28 -4.56 13.21 -5.96
CA ASN A 28 -5.65 13.13 -6.94
C ASN A 28 -5.52 11.85 -7.81
N PRO A 29 -6.58 11.45 -8.53
CA PRO A 29 -6.58 10.20 -9.30
C PRO A 29 -5.60 10.19 -10.47
N VAL A 30 -5.22 11.35 -11.01
CA VAL A 30 -4.21 11.44 -12.09
C VAL A 30 -2.83 11.15 -11.51
N ASP A 31 -2.48 11.77 -10.39
CA ASP A 31 -1.18 11.59 -9.74
C ASP A 31 -1.01 10.18 -9.16
N ALA A 32 -2.12 9.52 -8.80
CA ALA A 32 -2.06 8.12 -8.37
C ALA A 32 -1.53 7.18 -9.46
N CYS A 33 -1.69 7.53 -10.74
CA CYS A 33 -1.20 6.74 -11.86
C CYS A 33 0.06 7.33 -12.51
N ASN A 34 0.15 8.66 -12.59
CA ASN A 34 1.23 9.37 -13.29
C ASN A 34 2.28 9.99 -12.35
N GLY A 35 2.16 9.78 -11.04
CA GLY A 35 3.10 10.30 -10.05
C GLY A 35 4.46 9.60 -10.12
N SER A 36 5.19 9.59 -8.99
CA SER A 36 6.60 9.20 -8.97
C SER A 36 6.91 7.78 -9.51
N ASN A 37 5.94 6.87 -9.45
CA ASN A 37 6.10 5.49 -9.90
C ASN A 37 5.72 5.25 -11.37
N HIS A 38 5.15 6.24 -12.08
CA HIS A 38 4.70 6.15 -13.48
C HIS A 38 4.01 4.82 -13.81
N TYR A 39 2.89 4.54 -13.15
CA TYR A 39 2.16 3.29 -13.33
C TYR A 39 1.53 3.20 -14.73
N GLY A 40 1.51 1.98 -15.27
CA GLY A 40 0.85 1.68 -16.53
C GLY A 40 -0.64 1.39 -16.40
N GLU A 41 -1.31 1.20 -17.53
CA GLU A 41 -2.71 0.75 -17.56
C GLU A 41 -2.86 -0.62 -16.91
N GLY A 42 -3.86 -0.78 -16.05
CA GLY A 42 -4.11 -2.01 -15.31
C GLY A 42 -3.38 -2.14 -13.98
N HIS A 43 -2.57 -1.16 -13.57
CA HIS A 43 -1.95 -1.15 -12.24
C HIS A 43 -2.92 -0.72 -11.14
N ASP A 44 -2.77 -1.32 -9.96
CA ASP A 44 -3.43 -0.88 -8.74
C ASP A 44 -2.99 0.54 -8.36
N CYS A 45 -3.97 1.37 -7.97
CA CYS A 45 -3.74 2.75 -7.61
C CYS A 45 -4.57 3.14 -6.39
N ALA A 46 -4.06 4.11 -5.62
CA ALA A 46 -4.74 4.67 -4.46
C ALA A 46 -4.48 6.17 -4.34
N PHE A 47 -5.53 6.95 -4.07
CA PHE A 47 -5.46 8.40 -3.88
C PHE A 47 -6.33 8.88 -2.72
N LYS A 48 -6.02 10.08 -2.23
CA LYS A 48 -6.84 10.79 -1.24
C LYS A 48 -8.14 11.25 -1.89
N SER A 49 -9.27 10.78 -1.36
CA SER A 49 -10.62 11.22 -1.70
C SER A 49 -11.25 11.96 -0.51
N ALA A 50 -12.34 12.68 -0.76
CA ALA A 50 -13.10 13.36 0.30
C ALA A 50 -13.57 12.39 1.40
N ASP A 51 -13.88 11.14 1.02
CA ASP A 51 -14.32 10.07 1.91
C ASP A 51 -13.18 9.26 2.53
N GLY A 52 -11.91 9.62 2.24
CA GLY A 52 -10.73 8.95 2.79
C GLY A 52 -9.76 8.48 1.69
N THR A 53 -9.54 7.17 1.60
CA THR A 53 -8.69 6.57 0.57
C THR A 53 -9.58 5.93 -0.49
N ALA A 54 -9.39 6.30 -1.75
CA ALA A 54 -10.01 5.60 -2.87
C ALA A 54 -8.96 4.69 -3.51
N GLU A 55 -9.30 3.40 -3.63
CA GLU A 55 -8.49 2.38 -4.27
C GLU A 55 -9.14 1.94 -5.57
N GLY A 56 -8.34 1.64 -6.58
CA GLY A 56 -8.84 1.35 -7.91
C GLY A 56 -7.75 0.88 -8.87
N ILE A 57 -8.04 1.00 -10.16
CA ILE A 57 -7.14 0.62 -11.25
C ILE A 57 -6.87 1.80 -12.17
N CYS A 58 -5.63 1.95 -12.61
CA CYS A 58 -5.24 2.94 -13.60
C CYS A 58 -5.81 2.60 -14.98
N HIS A 59 -6.62 3.51 -15.54
CA HIS A 59 -7.19 3.39 -16.87
C HIS A 59 -7.00 4.67 -17.69
N LYS A 60 -6.91 4.57 -19.02
CA LYS A 60 -6.83 5.78 -19.86
C LYS A 60 -8.21 6.40 -20.03
N ASP A 61 -8.30 7.70 -19.79
CA ASP A 61 -9.48 8.48 -20.11
C ASP A 61 -9.62 8.71 -21.63
N GLY A 62 -10.70 9.38 -22.05
CA GLY A 62 -10.93 9.73 -23.46
C GLY A 62 -9.89 10.67 -24.06
N SER A 63 -9.05 11.29 -23.24
CA SER A 63 -7.95 12.19 -23.62
C SER A 63 -6.61 11.46 -23.72
N GLY A 64 -6.55 10.17 -23.34
CA GLY A 64 -5.34 9.35 -23.32
C GLY A 64 -4.50 9.51 -22.03
N VAL A 65 -5.00 10.20 -21.02
CA VAL A 65 -4.36 10.38 -19.72
C VAL A 65 -4.73 9.21 -18.81
N LEU A 66 -3.74 8.64 -18.12
CA LEU A 66 -3.99 7.61 -17.12
C LEU A 66 -4.65 8.22 -15.89
N VAL A 67 -5.77 7.68 -15.47
CA VAL A 67 -6.52 8.10 -14.27
C VAL A 67 -6.83 6.89 -13.42
N CYS A 68 -6.74 7.05 -12.11
CA CYS A 68 -7.14 6.03 -11.16
C CYS A 68 -8.68 5.98 -11.10
N VAL A 69 -9.26 4.86 -11.52
CA VAL A 69 -10.71 4.62 -11.47
C VAL A 69 -11.01 3.74 -10.25
N PRO A 70 -11.73 4.25 -9.23
CA PRO A 70 -12.12 3.46 -8.06
C PRO A 70 -13.00 2.26 -8.45
N ASN A 71 -12.86 1.15 -7.71
CA ASN A 71 -13.76 -0.02 -7.84
C ASN A 71 -15.11 0.19 -7.13
#